data_AF-E6LGF1-F1
#
_entry.id   AF-E6LGF1-F1
#
_cell.length_a   1.000
_cell.length_b   1.000
_cell.length_c   1.000
_cell.angle_alpha   90.00
_cell.angle_beta   90.00
_cell.angle_gamma   90.00
#
_symmetry.space_group_name_H-M   'P 1'
#
loop_
_entity.id
_entity.type
_entity.pdbx_description
1 polymer ?
#
loop_
_entity_poly.entity_id
_entity_poly.type
_entity_poly.pdbx_seq_one_letter_code
_entity_poly.pdbx_strand_id
1 'polypeptide(L)'
;MMKVVFQELMEQDVLYLLALLCLAMFVDLVSGIVAAKITHEFTSKIGINGILRKVSSLLLLLFFLPVSLLIPLKAGIGLLYAFYVSYLFMEIHSILENYQKMGFDTKRMKAFIKSIQDYLKKGR
;
A
#
# COMPACT_ATOMS: atom_id res chain seq x y z
N MET A 1 10.86 -17.44 23.38
CA MET A 1 11.19 -16.14 22.77
C MET A 1 10.46 -15.92 21.44
N MET A 2 10.75 -16.70 20.38
CA MET A 2 10.09 -16.50 19.06
C MET A 2 8.55 -16.63 19.08
N LYS A 3 7.98 -17.55 19.87
CA LYS A 3 6.52 -17.66 20.05
C LYS A 3 5.90 -16.46 20.77
N VAL A 4 6.63 -15.85 21.71
CA VAL A 4 6.15 -14.70 22.48
C VAL A 4 6.11 -13.46 21.59
N VAL A 5 7.17 -13.23 20.81
CA VAL A 5 7.23 -12.16 19.80
C VAL A 5 6.12 -12.30 18.77
N PHE A 6 5.86 -13.51 18.29
CA PHE A 6 4.78 -13.76 17.33
C PHE A 6 3.40 -13.46 17.93
N GLN A 7 3.16 -13.83 19.19
CA GLN A 7 1.91 -13.51 19.88
C GLN A 7 1.71 -12.00 20.04
N GLU A 8 2.74 -11.27 20.47
CA GLU A 8 2.72 -9.82 20.62
C GLU A 8 2.46 -9.09 19.29
N LEU A 9 2.95 -9.64 18.17
CA LEU A 9 2.66 -9.14 16.82
C LEU A 9 1.18 -9.34 16.46
N MET A 10 0.63 -10.53 16.71
CA MET A 10 -0.74 -10.90 16.36
C MET A 10 -1.80 -10.07 17.13
N GLU A 11 -1.44 -9.52 18.28
CA GLU A 11 -2.30 -8.64 19.07
C GLU A 11 -2.27 -7.17 18.60
N GLN A 12 -1.39 -6.81 17.66
CA GLN A 12 -1.32 -5.43 17.16
C GLN A 12 -2.42 -5.11 16.16
N ASP A 13 -3.18 -4.06 16.44
CA ASP A 13 -4.18 -3.49 15.52
C ASP A 13 -3.58 -3.11 14.15
N VAL A 14 -2.26 -2.85 14.09
CA VAL A 14 -1.54 -2.50 12.86
C VAL A 14 -1.56 -3.64 11.82
N LEU A 15 -1.81 -4.89 12.24
CA LEU A 15 -1.98 -6.01 11.33
C LEU A 15 -3.28 -5.95 10.53
N TYR A 16 -4.34 -5.34 11.07
CA TYR A 16 -5.56 -5.10 10.29
C TYR A 16 -5.29 -4.11 9.15
N LEU A 17 -4.45 -3.10 9.41
CA LEU A 17 -4.00 -2.15 8.40
C LEU A 17 -3.10 -2.83 7.36
N LEU A 18 -2.22 -3.74 7.77
CA LEU A 18 -1.43 -4.56 6.84
C LEU A 18 -2.32 -5.44 5.96
N ALA A 19 -3.35 -6.07 6.53
CA ALA A 19 -4.30 -6.88 5.78
C ALA A 19 -5.07 -6.05 4.74
N LEU A 20 -5.54 -4.86 5.13
CA LEU A 20 -6.17 -3.90 4.21
C LEU A 20 -5.21 -3.48 3.09
N LEU A 21 -3.93 -3.24 3.43
CA LEU A 21 -2.91 -2.90 2.46
C LEU A 21 -2.64 -4.05 1.48
N CYS A 22 -2.53 -5.29 1.96
CA CYS A 22 -2.42 -6.47 1.11
C CYS A 22 -3.61 -6.60 0.15
N LEU A 23 -4.83 -6.33 0.62
CA LEU A 23 -6.02 -6.32 -0.22
C LEU A 23 -5.94 -5.23 -1.29
N ALA A 24 -5.54 -4.00 -0.93
CA ALA A 24 -5.34 -2.91 -1.89
C ALA A 24 -4.27 -3.27 -2.95
N MET A 25 -3.15 -3.84 -2.53
CA MET A 25 -2.08 -4.29 -3.44
C MET A 25 -2.57 -5.37 -4.41
N PHE A 26 -3.44 -6.28 -3.95
CA PHE A 26 -4.05 -7.31 -4.80
C PHE A 26 -4.99 -6.68 -5.83
N VAL A 27 -5.85 -5.75 -5.41
CA VAL A 27 -6.71 -5.00 -6.33
C VAL A 27 -5.89 -4.18 -7.34
N ASP A 28 -4.79 -3.57 -6.92
CA ASP A 28 -3.87 -2.85 -7.82
C ASP A 28 -3.26 -3.79 -8.86
N LEU A 29 -2.81 -4.98 -8.44
CA LEU A 29 -2.22 -5.95 -9.37
C LEU A 29 -3.24 -6.42 -10.40
N VAL A 30 -4.44 -6.80 -9.97
CA VAL A 30 -5.52 -7.25 -10.86
C VAL A 30 -5.93 -6.12 -11.80
N SER A 31 -6.16 -4.92 -11.28
CA SER A 31 -6.53 -3.76 -12.09
C SER A 31 -5.43 -3.37 -13.08
N GLY A 32 -4.15 -3.45 -12.70
CA GLY A 32 -3.03 -3.17 -13.58
C GLY A 32 -2.93 -4.16 -14.74
N ILE A 33 -3.15 -5.45 -14.49
CA ILE A 33 -3.19 -6.48 -15.54
C ILE A 33 -4.36 -6.23 -16.50
N VAL A 34 -5.56 -5.94 -15.98
CA VAL A 34 -6.74 -5.66 -16.80
C VAL A 34 -6.54 -4.39 -17.63
N ALA A 35 -6.01 -3.32 -17.03
CA ALA A 35 -5.72 -2.07 -17.72
C ALA A 35 -4.73 -2.27 -18.87
N ALA A 36 -3.62 -2.98 -18.63
CA ALA A 36 -2.63 -3.27 -19.65
C ALA A 36 -3.17 -4.15 -20.79
N LYS A 37 -4.14 -5.03 -20.50
CA LYS A 37 -4.84 -5.80 -21.55
C LYS A 37 -5.75 -4.90 -22.40
N ILE A 38 -6.48 -3.98 -21.77
CA ILE A 38 -7.38 -3.05 -22.46
C ILE A 38 -6.59 -2.03 -23.31
N THR A 39 -5.46 -1.54 -22.82
CA THR A 39 -4.61 -0.59 -23.56
C THR A 39 -3.67 -1.25 -24.56
N HIS A 40 -3.68 -2.59 -24.69
CA HIS A 40 -2.75 -3.36 -25.52
C HIS A 40 -1.26 -3.15 -25.18
N GLU A 41 -0.95 -2.69 -23.96
CA GLU A 41 0.42 -2.43 -23.46
C GLU A 41 0.99 -3.62 -22.67
N PHE A 42 0.30 -4.76 -22.62
CA PHE A 42 0.74 -5.89 -21.80
C PHE A 42 2.02 -6.52 -22.35
N THR A 43 3.14 -6.26 -21.68
CA THR A 43 4.43 -6.93 -21.92
C THR A 43 4.88 -7.69 -20.67
N SER A 44 5.63 -8.79 -20.85
CA SER A 44 6.17 -9.55 -19.72
C SER A 44 7.03 -8.69 -18.79
N LYS A 45 7.75 -7.71 -19.32
CA LYS A 45 8.56 -6.75 -18.52
C LYS A 45 7.67 -5.90 -17.61
N ILE A 46 6.55 -5.38 -18.13
CA ILE A 46 5.60 -4.58 -17.34
C ILE A 46 4.95 -5.45 -16.27
N GLY A 47 4.53 -6.67 -16.62
CA GLY A 47 3.93 -7.61 -15.65
C GLY A 47 4.88 -7.98 -14.51
N ILE A 48 6.12 -8.39 -14.84
CA ILE A 48 7.12 -8.77 -13.83
C ILE A 48 7.50 -7.57 -12.96
N ASN A 49 7.70 -6.38 -13.54
CA ASN A 49 8.02 -5.18 -12.76
C ASN A 49 6.89 -4.81 -11.80
N GLY A 50 5.63 -4.97 -12.24
CA GLY A 50 4.46 -4.78 -11.38
C GLY A 50 4.49 -5.71 -10.17
N ILE A 51 4.69 -7.00 -10.39
CA ILE A 51 4.77 -8.00 -9.32
C ILE A 51 5.97 -7.74 -8.40
N LEU A 52 7.15 -7.48 -8.96
CA LEU A 52 8.36 -7.23 -8.19
C LEU A 52 8.19 -6.01 -7.28
N ARG A 53 7.59 -4.92 -7.77
CA ARG A 53 7.24 -3.74 -6.97
C ARG A 53 6.38 -4.10 -5.75
N LYS A 54 5.40 -4.99 -5.93
CA LYS A 54 4.52 -5.45 -4.83
C LYS A 54 5.26 -6.32 -3.83
N VAL A 55 6.03 -7.30 -4.32
CA VAL A 55 6.81 -8.20 -3.46
C VAL A 55 7.85 -7.41 -2.66
N SER A 56 8.58 -6.49 -3.30
CA SER A 56 9.55 -5.62 -2.61
C SER A 56 8.90 -4.76 -1.54
N SER A 57 7.72 -4.21 -1.81
CA SER A 57 6.97 -3.43 -0.82
C SER A 57 6.54 -4.30 0.36
N LEU A 58 5.98 -5.49 0.11
CA LEU A 58 5.60 -6.42 1.18
C LEU A 58 6.80 -6.87 2.03
N LEU A 59 7.93 -7.20 1.41
CA LEU A 59 9.14 -7.57 2.12
C LEU A 59 9.62 -6.44 3.04
N LEU A 60 9.59 -5.19 2.56
CA LEU A 60 9.96 -4.03 3.36
C LEU A 60 9.01 -3.85 4.57
N LEU A 61 7.70 -3.98 4.36
CA LEU A 61 6.70 -3.80 5.41
C LEU A 61 6.75 -4.91 6.47
N LEU A 62 6.99 -6.14 6.04
CA LEU A 62 7.20 -7.29 6.93
C LEU A 62 8.51 -7.19 7.69
N PHE A 63 9.56 -6.63 7.08
CA PHE A 63 10.83 -6.38 7.76
C PHE A 63 10.67 -5.36 8.91
N PHE A 64 9.85 -4.32 8.71
CA PHE A 64 9.63 -3.31 9.75
C PHE A 64 8.74 -3.77 10.92
N LEU A 65 7.97 -4.86 10.77
CA LEU A 65 7.16 -5.42 11.86
C LEU A 65 8.00 -5.77 13.11
N PRO A 66 9.00 -6.66 13.04
CA PRO A 66 9.86 -6.96 14.19
C PRO A 66 10.72 -5.77 14.59
N VAL A 67 11.15 -4.92 13.64
CA VAL A 67 11.93 -3.70 13.95
C VAL A 67 11.13 -2.74 14.83
N SER A 68 9.81 -2.66 14.64
CA SER A 68 8.96 -1.78 15.44
C SER A 68 8.98 -2.12 16.94
N LEU A 69 9.17 -3.40 17.29
CA LEU A 69 9.24 -3.87 18.67
C LEU A 69 10.56 -3.48 19.35
N LEU A 70 11.60 -3.18 18.56
CA LEU A 70 12.90 -2.74 19.05
C LEU A 70 12.91 -1.25 19.41
N ILE A 71 11.92 -0.48 18.94
CA ILE A 71 11.84 0.96 19.15
C ILE A 71 11.03 1.25 20.41
N PRO A 72 11.60 1.96 21.40
CA PRO A 72 10.94 2.21 22.69
C PRO A 72 9.72 3.15 22.57
N LEU A 73 8.94 3.23 23.65
CA LEU A 73 7.87 4.23 23.85
C LEU A 73 6.72 4.18 22.83
N LYS A 74 6.30 2.99 22.38
CA LYS A 74 5.26 2.79 21.32
C LYS A 74 5.56 3.53 19.99
N ALA A 75 6.70 4.19 19.86
CA ALA A 75 7.06 4.98 18.68
C ALA A 75 7.25 4.09 17.46
N GLY A 76 7.73 2.84 17.63
CA GLY A 76 7.83 1.87 16.55
C GLY A 76 6.47 1.51 15.94
N ILE A 77 5.45 1.31 16.77
CA ILE A 77 4.08 1.04 16.30
C ILE A 77 3.53 2.29 15.57
N GLY A 78 3.74 3.49 16.13
CA GLY A 78 3.36 4.73 15.46
C GLY A 78 4.02 4.90 14.08
N LEU A 79 5.30 4.54 13.97
CA LEU A 79 6.04 4.57 12.72
C LEU A 79 5.50 3.54 11.70
N LEU A 80 5.11 2.34 12.15
CA LEU A 80 4.45 1.35 11.29
C LEU A 80 3.14 1.89 10.73
N TYR A 81 2.30 2.51 11.57
CA TYR A 81 1.06 3.13 11.10
C TYR A 81 1.35 4.19 10.03
N ALA A 82 2.33 5.07 10.26
CA ALA A 82 2.71 6.09 9.29
C ALA A 82 3.17 5.48 7.95
N PHE A 83 4.01 4.44 8.00
CA PHE A 83 4.45 3.73 6.79
C PHE A 83 3.28 3.06 6.07
N TYR A 84 2.44 2.31 6.80
CA TYR A 84 1.37 1.51 6.21
C TYR A 84 0.28 2.39 5.60
N VAL A 85 -0.11 3.48 6.26
CA VAL A 85 -1.04 4.48 5.70
C VAL A 85 -0.45 5.14 4.45
N SER A 86 0.85 5.49 4.47
CA SER A 86 1.52 6.08 3.31
C SER A 86 1.54 5.13 2.11
N TYR A 87 1.87 3.87 2.35
CA TYR A 87 1.84 2.83 1.32
C TYR A 87 0.41 2.59 0.81
N LEU A 88 -0.58 2.52 1.70
CA LEU A 88 -1.99 2.37 1.32
C LEU A 88 -2.45 3.50 0.40
N PHE A 89 -2.04 4.72 0.71
CA PHE A 89 -2.33 5.88 -0.12
C PHE A 89 -1.71 5.76 -1.53
N MET A 90 -0.46 5.28 -1.63
CA MET A 90 0.18 5.00 -2.92
C MET A 90 -0.54 3.92 -3.72
N GLU A 91 -1.01 2.87 -3.05
CA GLU A 91 -1.78 1.79 -3.66
C GLU A 91 -3.13 2.30 -4.21
N ILE A 92 -3.85 3.12 -3.44
CA ILE A 92 -5.09 3.75 -3.91
C ILE A 92 -4.83 4.61 -5.15
N HIS A 93 -3.75 5.39 -5.18
CA HIS A 93 -3.39 6.19 -6.35
C HIS A 93 -3.15 5.32 -7.59
N SER A 94 -2.39 4.24 -7.43
CA SER A 94 -2.09 3.28 -8.51
C SER A 94 -3.37 2.60 -9.04
N ILE A 95 -4.29 2.20 -8.16
CA ILE A 95 -5.59 1.64 -8.54
C ILE A 95 -6.39 2.62 -9.40
N LEU A 96 -6.43 3.91 -9.01
CA LEU A 96 -7.17 4.92 -9.77
C LEU A 96 -6.55 5.25 -11.12
N GLU A 97 -5.22 5.16 -11.25
CA GLU A 97 -4.56 5.23 -12.54
C GLU A 97 -4.97 4.06 -13.44
N ASN A 98 -5.00 2.84 -12.91
CA ASN A 98 -5.44 1.66 -13.66
C ASN A 98 -6.91 1.80 -14.09
N TYR A 99 -7.81 2.23 -13.20
CA TYR A 99 -9.21 2.49 -13.58
C TYR A 99 -9.34 3.57 -14.65
N GLN A 100 -8.54 4.64 -14.59
CA GLN A 100 -8.57 5.65 -15.64
C GLN A 100 -8.14 5.09 -17.00
N LYS A 101 -7.11 4.21 -17.03
CA LYS A 101 -6.69 3.52 -18.26
C LYS A 101 -7.77 2.61 -18.84
N MET A 102 -8.65 2.06 -17.99
CA MET A 102 -9.82 1.29 -18.43
C MET A 102 -10.98 2.16 -18.92
N GLY A 103 -10.87 3.50 -18.85
CA GLY A 103 -11.91 4.44 -19.31
C GLY A 103 -12.90 4.90 -18.23
N PHE A 104 -12.69 4.56 -16.96
CA PHE A 104 -13.54 5.06 -15.88
C PHE A 104 -13.24 6.53 -15.55
N ASP A 105 -14.28 7.32 -15.29
CA ASP A 105 -14.11 8.69 -14.80
C ASP A 105 -13.69 8.70 -13.33
N THR A 106 -12.39 8.89 -13.10
CA THR A 106 -11.80 8.98 -11.76
C THR A 106 -11.59 10.42 -11.28
N LYS A 107 -12.05 11.44 -12.01
CA LYS A 107 -11.76 12.86 -11.71
C LYS A 107 -12.20 13.27 -10.31
N ARG A 108 -13.41 12.87 -9.89
CA ARG A 108 -13.94 13.19 -8.56
C ARG A 108 -13.12 12.56 -7.44
N MET A 109 -12.72 11.30 -7.62
CA MET A 109 -11.90 10.59 -6.64
C MET A 109 -10.49 11.16 -6.55
N LYS A 110 -9.87 11.47 -7.69
CA LYS A 110 -8.56 12.12 -7.75
C LYS A 110 -8.59 13.51 -7.13
N ALA A 111 -9.65 14.28 -7.36
CA ALA A 111 -9.84 15.58 -6.73
C ALA A 111 -9.95 15.47 -5.21
N PHE A 112 -10.74 14.52 -4.71
CA PHE A 112 -10.86 14.24 -3.28
C PHE A 112 -9.50 13.88 -2.64
N ILE A 113 -8.77 12.96 -3.26
CA ILE A 113 -7.43 12.56 -2.82
C ILE A 113 -6.46 13.73 -2.81
N LYS A 114 -6.49 14.57 -3.85
CA LYS A 114 -5.68 15.78 -3.94
C LYS A 114 -6.02 16.77 -2.83
N SER A 115 -7.30 16.95 -2.50
CA SER A 115 -7.72 17.80 -1.38
C SER A 115 -7.15 17.33 -0.04
N ILE A 116 -7.13 16.02 0.20
CA ILE A 116 -6.48 15.45 1.39
C ILE A 116 -4.98 15.76 1.39
N GLN A 117 -4.29 15.54 0.28
CA GLN A 117 -2.86 15.84 0.17
C GLN A 117 -2.55 17.32 0.41
N ASP A 118 -3.35 18.22 -0.16
CA ASP A 118 -3.16 19.66 -0.03
C ASP A 118 -3.43 20.12 1.40
N TYR A 119 -4.41 19.52 2.08
CA TYR A 119 -4.65 19.75 3.51
C TYR A 119 -3.46 19.31 4.37
N LEU A 120 -2.92 18.11 4.13
CA LEU A 120 -1.74 17.60 4.83
C LEU A 120 -0.48 18.43 4.55
N LYS A 121 -0.38 19.07 3.39
CA LYS A 121 0.73 19.97 3.05
C LYS A 121 0.62 21.34 3.70
N LYS A 122 -0.60 21.87 3.90
CA LYS A 122 -0.86 23.17 4.55
C LYS A 122 -0.66 23.17 6.06
N GLY A 123 -0.69 22.00 6.70
CA GLY A 123 -0.37 21.84 8.13
C GLY A 123 1.12 21.82 8.47
N ARG A 124 1.99 22.24 7.53
CA ARG A 124 3.44 22.41 7.70
C ARG A 124 3.82 23.86 7.53
#